data_AF-A4CQX5-F1
#
_entry.id   AF-A4CQX5-F1
#
_cell.length_a   1.000
_cell.length_b   1.000
_cell.length_c   1.000
_cell.angle_alpha   90.00
_cell.angle_beta   90.00
_cell.angle_gamma   90.00
#
_symmetry.space_group_name_H-M   'P 1'
#
loop_
_entity.id
_entity.type
_entity.pdbx_description
1 polymer ?
#
loop_
_entity_poly.entity_id
_entity_poly.type
_entity_poly.pdbx_seq_one_letter_code
_entity_poly.pdbx_strand_id
1 'polypeptide(L)'
;MAVMHLKFKPPFRQLTSGALAILAIGLLTSCQSTANRSSSDSREQTEALKRLEQRLQQLEQRVKAPLTASDQGNRVPPGPIKSITFRSGTADDRVRIYWANGERTDLPCTLEQGTWACG
;
A
#
# COMPACT_ATOMS: atom_id res chain seq x y z
N MET A 1 4.35 46.75 -34.49
CA MET A 1 4.13 45.42 -35.10
C MET A 1 2.86 44.82 -34.51
N ALA A 2 2.13 44.06 -35.32
CA ALA A 2 0.70 43.80 -35.23
C ALA A 2 0.19 43.12 -33.94
N VAL A 3 -1.00 43.55 -33.48
CA VAL A 3 -1.89 42.74 -32.63
C VAL A 3 -3.11 42.41 -33.48
N MET A 4 -3.28 41.14 -33.82
CA MET A 4 -4.33 40.66 -34.70
C MET A 4 -5.68 40.56 -33.96
N HIS A 5 -6.57 41.44 -34.40
CA HIS A 5 -8.02 41.35 -34.55
C HIS A 5 -8.78 40.12 -34.01
N LEU A 6 -9.68 40.44 -33.08
CA LEU A 6 -10.88 39.67 -32.72
C LEU A 6 -11.92 39.59 -33.85
N LYS A 7 -12.79 38.58 -33.69
CA LYS A 7 -14.13 38.32 -34.26
C LYS A 7 -14.11 37.24 -35.36
N PHE A 8 -15.01 36.25 -35.36
CA PHE A 8 -16.44 36.47 -35.61
C PHE A 8 -17.33 35.28 -35.17
N LYS A 9 -18.56 35.62 -34.78
CA LYS A 9 -19.68 34.78 -34.32
C LYS A 9 -20.31 33.95 -35.48
N PRO A 10 -21.10 32.89 -35.16
CA PRO A 10 -21.57 31.88 -36.11
C PRO A 10 -22.83 32.32 -36.86
N PRO A 11 -23.12 31.75 -38.04
CA PRO A 11 -24.44 31.85 -38.64
C PRO A 11 -25.35 30.71 -38.15
N PHE A 12 -26.39 31.10 -37.43
CA PHE A 12 -27.61 30.34 -37.24
C PHE A 12 -28.46 30.48 -38.52
N ARG A 13 -28.80 29.39 -39.22
CA ARG A 13 -29.98 29.34 -40.10
C ARG A 13 -30.31 27.90 -40.54
N GLN A 14 -31.45 27.44 -40.03
CA GLN A 14 -32.52 26.69 -40.72
C GLN A 14 -32.09 25.65 -41.77
N LEU A 15 -32.28 24.37 -41.45
CA LEU A 15 -32.45 23.33 -42.47
C LEU A 15 -33.87 22.77 -42.45
N THR A 16 -34.46 22.85 -43.62
CA THR A 16 -35.80 22.48 -44.05
C THR A 16 -36.00 20.97 -44.17
N SER A 17 -37.26 20.59 -44.00
CA SER A 17 -37.93 19.35 -44.38
C SER A 17 -37.44 18.72 -45.71
N GLY A 18 -37.35 17.38 -45.77
CA GLY A 18 -37.38 16.65 -47.05
C GLY A 18 -36.53 15.36 -47.16
N ALA A 19 -37.09 14.25 -46.67
CA ALA A 19 -37.08 12.85 -47.17
C ALA A 19 -35.98 12.24 -48.09
N LEU A 20 -35.86 10.89 -47.94
CA LEU A 20 -35.23 9.85 -48.81
C LEU A 20 -33.70 9.68 -48.68
N ALA A 21 -33.09 8.48 -48.64
CA ALA A 21 -33.54 7.09 -48.62
C ALA A 21 -32.35 6.17 -48.24
N ILE A 22 -32.65 5.11 -47.50
CA ILE A 22 -32.13 3.72 -47.59
C ILE A 22 -30.64 3.52 -47.97
N LEU A 23 -29.84 3.10 -46.97
CA LEU A 23 -28.68 2.20 -47.11
C LEU A 23 -28.73 1.26 -45.89
N ALA A 24 -29.50 0.17 -45.96
CA ALA A 24 -29.02 -1.16 -46.36
C ALA A 24 -27.89 -1.70 -45.47
N ILE A 25 -28.33 -2.43 -44.43
CA ILE A 25 -27.92 -3.79 -44.06
C ILE A 25 -26.43 -4.11 -44.27
N GLY A 26 -25.70 -4.15 -43.17
CA GLY A 26 -24.40 -4.79 -43.11
C GLY A 26 -23.64 -4.30 -41.90
N LEU A 27 -23.64 -5.12 -40.83
CA LEU A 27 -22.68 -5.20 -39.71
C LEU A 27 -23.38 -5.72 -38.43
N LEU A 28 -24.17 -6.80 -38.56
CA LEU A 28 -24.46 -7.69 -37.43
C LEU A 28 -23.74 -9.02 -37.65
N THR A 29 -22.43 -8.95 -37.85
CA THR A 29 -21.55 -10.12 -37.88
C THR A 29 -20.40 -9.90 -36.90
N SER A 30 -20.71 -9.97 -35.62
CA SER A 30 -19.72 -10.35 -34.60
C SER A 30 -20.44 -10.80 -33.33
N CYS A 31 -21.22 -11.87 -33.44
CA CYS A 31 -21.46 -12.75 -32.30
C CYS A 31 -20.45 -13.89 -32.40
N GLN A 32 -19.85 -14.21 -31.25
CA GLN A 32 -18.98 -15.35 -30.93
C GLN A 32 -17.48 -15.05 -30.90
N SER A 33 -17.03 -14.47 -29.78
CA SER A 33 -15.79 -14.87 -29.08
C SER A 33 -15.73 -14.26 -27.67
N THR A 34 -16.76 -14.46 -26.84
CA THR A 34 -16.75 -14.06 -25.43
C THR A 34 -16.89 -15.21 -24.44
N ALA A 35 -17.23 -16.43 -24.89
CA ALA A 35 -17.34 -17.58 -24.01
C ALA A 35 -15.99 -18.15 -23.52
N ASN A 36 -14.86 -17.81 -24.18
CA ASN A 36 -13.55 -18.39 -23.85
C ASN A 36 -12.56 -17.43 -23.17
N ARG A 37 -12.95 -16.17 -22.92
CA ARG A 37 -12.10 -15.19 -22.20
C ARG A 37 -12.42 -15.12 -20.70
N SER A 38 -13.66 -15.40 -20.28
CA SER A 38 -14.01 -15.42 -18.85
C SER A 38 -13.49 -16.66 -18.11
N SER A 39 -13.26 -17.77 -18.79
CA SER A 39 -12.79 -19.01 -18.15
C SER A 39 -11.30 -18.98 -17.81
N SER A 40 -10.45 -18.30 -18.59
CA SER A 40 -9.02 -18.17 -18.28
C SER A 40 -8.77 -17.18 -17.13
N ASP A 41 -9.46 -16.04 -17.15
CA ASP A 41 -9.35 -15.00 -16.11
C ASP A 41 -9.82 -15.53 -14.74
N SER A 42 -10.92 -16.30 -14.72
CA SER A 42 -11.39 -16.97 -13.49
C SER A 42 -10.38 -18.00 -12.95
N ARG A 43 -9.65 -18.69 -13.83
CA ARG A 43 -8.63 -19.68 -13.43
C ARG A 43 -7.39 -18.99 -12.87
N GLU A 44 -6.92 -17.92 -13.50
CA GLU A 44 -5.79 -17.12 -13.01
C GLU A 44 -6.10 -16.47 -11.65
N GLN A 45 -7.32 -15.94 -11.47
CA GLN A 45 -7.77 -15.40 -10.18
C GLN A 45 -7.84 -16.49 -9.09
N THR A 46 -8.31 -17.69 -9.44
CA THR A 46 -8.35 -18.82 -8.50
C THR A 46 -6.95 -19.27 -8.09
N GLU A 47 -5.99 -19.26 -9.02
CA GLU A 47 -4.59 -19.56 -8.73
C GLU A 47 -3.95 -18.48 -7.86
N ALA A 48 -4.25 -17.21 -8.11
CA ALA A 48 -3.81 -16.10 -7.26
C ALA A 48 -4.34 -16.25 -5.83
N LEU A 49 -5.65 -16.50 -5.68
CA LEU A 49 -6.27 -16.72 -4.37
C LEU A 49 -5.64 -17.88 -3.59
N LYS A 50 -5.40 -19.02 -4.25
CA LYS A 50 -4.71 -20.16 -3.62
C LYS A 50 -3.31 -19.81 -3.13
N ARG A 51 -2.55 -19.02 -3.90
CA ARG A 51 -1.21 -18.56 -3.48
C ARG A 51 -1.28 -17.63 -2.27
N LEU A 52 -2.28 -16.75 -2.20
CA LEU A 52 -2.48 -15.89 -1.03
C LEU A 52 -2.85 -16.71 0.21
N GLU A 53 -3.76 -17.67 0.08
CA GLU A 53 -4.17 -18.54 1.19
C GLU A 53 -3.00 -19.36 1.74
N GLN A 54 -2.16 -19.92 0.87
CA GLN A 54 -0.94 -20.62 1.28
C GLN A 54 0.04 -19.70 2.02
N ARG A 55 0.23 -18.47 1.57
CA ARG A 55 1.09 -17.49 2.27
C ARG A 55 0.53 -17.13 3.64
N LEU A 56 -0.79 -16.92 3.74
CA LEU A 56 -1.46 -16.65 5.01
C LEU A 56 -1.30 -17.82 5.98
N GLN A 57 -1.54 -19.05 5.54
CA GLN A 57 -1.34 -20.24 6.39
C GLN A 57 0.12 -20.35 6.88
N GLN A 58 1.10 -20.07 6.02
CA GLN A 58 2.52 -20.04 6.41
C GLN A 58 2.83 -18.93 7.44
N LEU A 59 2.22 -17.76 7.28
CA LEU A 59 2.35 -16.64 8.22
C LEU A 59 1.72 -16.98 9.57
N GLU A 60 0.49 -17.48 9.57
CA GLU A 60 -0.23 -17.91 10.76
C GLU A 60 0.54 -19.01 11.50
N GLN A 61 1.10 -19.97 10.78
CA GLN A 61 1.88 -21.04 11.39
C GLN A 61 3.22 -20.53 11.97
N ARG A 62 3.86 -19.53 11.36
CA ARG A 62 5.04 -18.86 11.94
C ARG A 62 4.71 -18.06 13.19
N VAL A 63 3.54 -17.44 13.24
CA VAL A 63 3.06 -16.69 14.42
C VAL A 63 2.62 -17.63 15.54
N LYS A 64 1.98 -18.75 15.20
CA LYS A 64 1.48 -19.74 16.16
C LYS A 64 2.57 -20.68 16.65
N ALA A 65 3.63 -20.91 15.88
CA ALA A 65 4.80 -21.61 16.37
C ALA A 65 5.37 -20.83 17.57
N PRO A 66 5.49 -21.43 18.77
CA PRO A 66 6.17 -20.79 19.87
C PRO A 66 7.58 -20.47 19.38
N LEU A 67 7.90 -19.18 19.36
CA LEU A 67 9.19 -18.65 18.91
C LEU A 67 10.30 -19.19 19.82
N THR A 68 10.80 -20.39 19.56
CA THR A 68 12.17 -20.77 19.92
C THR A 68 13.12 -20.15 18.90
N ALA A 69 12.99 -18.84 18.74
CA ALA A 69 13.92 -17.98 18.06
C ALA A 69 13.88 -16.73 18.92
N SER A 70 14.99 -16.50 19.62
CA SER A 70 15.29 -15.32 20.39
C SER A 70 14.95 -14.08 19.56
N ASP A 71 13.73 -13.58 19.71
CA ASP A 71 13.30 -12.29 19.20
C ASP A 71 14.08 -11.25 20.00
N GLN A 72 15.29 -10.94 19.51
CA GLN A 72 16.07 -9.79 19.98
C GLN A 72 15.48 -8.48 19.45
N GLY A 73 14.27 -8.50 18.90
CA GLY A 73 13.37 -7.35 18.89
C GLY A 73 12.73 -7.21 20.26
N ASN A 74 13.48 -6.58 21.17
CA ASN A 74 13.09 -6.05 22.48
C ASN A 74 11.84 -5.16 22.34
N ARG A 75 10.68 -5.80 22.11
CA ARG A 75 9.37 -5.18 22.08
C ARG A 75 8.99 -4.92 23.52
N VAL A 76 9.59 -3.85 24.06
CA VAL A 76 9.20 -3.06 25.23
C VAL A 76 8.07 -3.78 25.98
N PRO A 77 8.36 -4.58 27.02
CA PRO A 77 7.33 -5.31 27.72
C PRO A 77 6.21 -4.35 28.11
N PRO A 78 4.93 -4.72 27.90
CA PRO A 78 3.77 -3.83 28.04
C PRO A 78 3.43 -3.49 29.51
N GLY A 79 4.41 -3.53 30.40
CA GLY A 79 4.26 -3.26 31.82
C GLY A 79 4.61 -1.83 32.20
N PRO A 80 4.18 -1.36 33.38
CA PRO A 80 4.61 -0.07 33.91
C PRO A 80 6.13 -0.03 34.10
N ILE A 81 6.72 1.13 33.83
CA ILE A 81 8.16 1.37 34.05
C ILE A 81 8.40 1.48 35.56
N LYS A 82 9.37 0.73 36.07
CA LYS A 82 9.81 0.80 37.47
C LYS A 82 10.84 1.90 37.67
N SER A 83 11.85 1.97 36.81
CA SER A 83 12.86 3.02 36.84
C SER A 83 13.59 3.14 35.50
N ILE A 84 14.22 4.29 35.26
CA ILE A 84 15.05 4.57 34.08
C ILE A 84 16.40 5.09 34.57
N THR A 85 17.49 4.65 33.93
CA THR A 85 18.84 5.16 34.19
C THR A 85 19.47 5.61 32.89
N PHE A 86 20.00 6.83 32.88
CA PHE A 86 20.78 7.35 31.76
C PHE A 86 22.26 7.32 32.11
N ARG A 87 23.08 6.73 31.24
CA ARG A 87 24.53 6.76 31.34
C ARG A 87 25.07 7.58 30.18
N SER A 88 25.76 8.67 30.51
CA SER A 88 26.39 9.58 29.55
C SER A 88 27.86 9.81 29.91
N GLY A 89 28.69 10.14 28.91
CA GLY A 89 30.10 10.47 29.10
C GLY A 89 31.00 9.24 29.13
N THR A 90 30.55 8.13 28.56
CA THR A 90 31.37 6.92 28.38
C THR A 90 31.45 6.56 26.90
N ALA A 91 32.23 5.55 26.53
CA ALA A 91 32.25 5.06 25.14
C ALA A 91 30.90 4.45 24.69
N ASP A 92 29.96 4.26 25.61
CA ASP A 92 28.70 3.57 25.42
C ASP A 92 27.59 4.29 26.19
N ASP A 93 27.15 5.40 25.61
CA ASP A 93 26.05 6.18 26.15
C ASP A 93 24.74 5.45 25.85
N ARG A 94 23.93 5.24 26.90
CA ARG A 94 22.72 4.44 26.81
C ARG A 94 21.68 4.80 27.86
N VAL A 95 20.42 4.60 27.51
CA VAL A 95 19.29 4.60 28.43
C VAL A 95 18.94 3.14 28.77
N ARG A 96 18.86 2.84 30.06
CA ARG A 96 18.41 1.54 30.57
C ARG A 96 17.07 1.69 31.25
N ILE A 97 16.08 0.94 30.79
CA ILE A 97 14.74 0.88 31.36
C ILE A 97 14.60 -0.39 32.17
N TYR A 98 14.15 -0.25 33.41
CA TYR A 98 13.78 -1.34 34.29
C TYR A 98 12.26 -1.40 34.37
N TRP A 99 11.70 -2.54 33.99
CA TRP A 99 10.26 -2.77 33.95
C TRP A 99 9.78 -3.33 35.28
N ALA A 100 8.49 -3.14 35.60
CA ALA A 100 7.91 -3.67 36.83
C ALA A 100 7.90 -5.21 36.89
N ASN A 101 7.89 -5.88 35.74
CA ASN A 101 7.99 -7.34 35.62
C ASN A 101 9.43 -7.87 35.82
N GLY A 102 10.42 -6.98 36.04
CA GLY A 102 11.82 -7.35 36.23
C GLY A 102 12.64 -7.43 34.93
N GLU A 103 12.02 -7.24 33.77
CA GLU A 103 12.74 -7.15 32.51
C GLU A 103 13.58 -5.87 32.41
N ARG A 104 14.53 -5.88 31.48
CA ARG A 104 15.41 -4.75 31.20
C ARG A 104 15.52 -4.51 29.71
N THR A 105 15.43 -3.24 29.33
CA THR A 105 15.67 -2.76 27.96
C THR A 105 16.88 -1.81 27.98
N ASP A 106 17.88 -2.10 27.17
CA ASP A 106 19.04 -1.23 26.93
C ASP A 106 18.86 -0.55 25.56
N LEU A 107 18.82 0.79 25.54
CA LEU A 107 18.68 1.61 24.36
C LEU A 107 19.98 2.41 24.15
N PRO A 108 20.75 2.15 23.07
CA PRO A 108 21.94 2.93 22.76
C PRO A 108 21.52 4.37 22.43
N CYS A 109 22.34 5.35 22.82
CA CYS A 109 22.09 6.75 22.56
C CYS A 109 23.21 7.37 21.71
N THR A 110 22.82 8.27 20.81
CA THR A 110 23.76 9.15 20.11
C THR A 110 23.44 10.61 20.44
N LEU A 111 24.46 11.46 20.41
CA LEU A 111 24.31 12.90 20.61
C LEU A 111 24.26 13.60 19.25
N GLU A 112 23.05 13.94 18.81
CA GLU A 112 22.80 14.62 17.54
C GLU A 112 22.46 16.09 17.81
N GLN A 113 23.34 17.02 17.40
CA GLN A 113 23.10 18.47 17.50
C GLN A 113 22.74 18.94 18.93
N GLY A 114 23.32 18.30 19.95
CA GLY A 114 23.05 18.62 21.37
C GLY A 114 21.80 17.96 21.95
N THR A 115 21.12 17.09 21.19
CA THR A 115 19.98 16.29 21.66
C THR A 115 20.36 14.81 21.70
N TRP A 116 20.03 14.12 22.79
CA TRP A 116 20.21 12.68 22.91
C TRP A 116 19.08 11.93 22.20
N ALA A 117 19.43 11.17 21.17
CA ALA A 117 18.53 10.25 20.49
C ALA A 117 18.82 8.82 20.95
N CYS A 118 17.85 8.15 21.58
CA CYS A 118 18.01 6.80 22.11
C CYS A 118 16.95 5.88 21.51
N GLY A 119 17.36 4.74 20.94
CA GLY A 119 16.45 3.84 20.24
C GLY A 119 17.08 2.54 19.77
#